data_AF-A0A662KKB2-F1
#
_entry.id   AF-A0A662KKB2-F1
#
_cell.length_a   1.000
_cell.length_b   1.000
_cell.length_c   1.000
_cell.angle_alpha   90.00
_cell.angle_beta   90.00
_cell.angle_gamma   90.00
#
_symmetry.space_group_name_H-M   'P 1'
#
loop_
_entity.id
_entity.type
_entity.pdbx_description
1 polymer ?
#
loop_
_entity_poly.entity_id
_entity_poly.type
_entity_poly.pdbx_seq_one_letter_code
_entity_poly.pdbx_strand_id
1 'polypeptide(L)'
;MGSKYKVDFPADSYMHMLKYGLSYADLEHLFITHTHHDHFYPLDLTLRWGGYVRGDIPKELHIYGSQAAYQRMLDTLRMYHEAARDLDQCRIAFNVIEPFERFRAGELDVMPI
;
A
#
# COMPACT_ATOMS: atom_id res chain seq x y z
N MET A 1 -5.48 14.08 7.36
CA MET A 1 -4.34 13.14 7.49
C MET A 1 -4.93 11.76 7.75
N GLY A 2 -4.63 10.77 6.91
CA GLY A 2 -5.21 9.41 6.97
C GLY A 2 -6.00 8.97 5.73
N SER A 3 -6.59 9.90 4.98
CA SER A 3 -7.29 9.59 3.72
C SER A 3 -6.37 9.61 2.50
N LYS A 4 -5.45 10.58 2.36
CA LYS A 4 -4.52 10.69 1.22
C LYS A 4 -3.14 10.07 1.48
N TYR A 5 -2.62 10.25 2.70
CA TYR A 5 -1.30 9.79 3.13
C TYR A 5 -1.41 8.91 4.37
N LYS A 6 -0.64 7.81 4.40
CA LYS A 6 -0.53 6.90 5.55
C LYS A 6 0.90 6.37 5.69
N VAL A 7 1.37 6.25 6.93
CA VAL A 7 2.59 5.52 7.28
C VAL A 7 2.16 4.18 7.88
N ASP A 8 2.77 3.11 7.38
CA ASP A 8 2.53 1.72 7.69
C ASP A 8 1.08 1.24 7.43
N PHE A 9 0.93 -0.05 7.16
CA PHE A 9 -0.35 -0.73 6.96
C PHE A 9 -0.40 -2.06 7.74
N PRO A 10 -0.45 -2.02 9.08
CA PRO A 10 -0.72 -3.18 9.92
C PRO A 10 -2.06 -3.86 9.63
N ALA A 11 -2.22 -5.10 10.11
CA ALA A 11 -3.49 -5.85 10.04
C ALA A 11 -4.65 -5.17 10.80
N ASP A 12 -4.36 -4.27 11.75
CA ASP A 12 -5.39 -3.47 12.41
C ASP A 12 -5.92 -2.30 11.54
N SER A 13 -5.33 -2.07 10.36
CA SER A 13 -5.68 -0.95 9.49
C SER A 13 -7.16 -0.97 9.12
N TYR A 14 -7.74 -2.16 8.90
CA TYR A 14 -9.18 -2.30 8.66
C TYR A 14 -10.02 -1.83 9.87
N MET A 15 -9.62 -2.17 11.09
CA MET A 15 -10.29 -1.68 12.30
C MET A 15 -10.14 -0.16 12.45
N HIS A 16 -9.00 0.41 12.09
CA HIS A 16 -8.82 1.86 12.02
C HIS A 16 -9.75 2.51 10.99
N MET A 17 -9.93 1.87 9.83
CA MET A 17 -10.84 2.33 8.79
C MET A 17 -12.27 2.44 9.33
N LEU A 18 -12.77 1.40 9.97
CA LEU A 18 -14.11 1.36 10.56
C LEU A 18 -14.27 2.37 11.71
N LYS A 19 -13.31 2.39 12.63
CA LYS A 19 -13.38 3.23 13.85
C LYS A 19 -13.37 4.72 13.52
N TYR A 20 -12.60 5.13 12.52
CA TYR A 20 -12.40 6.54 12.18
C TYR A 20 -13.12 6.96 10.89
N GLY A 21 -13.94 6.09 10.30
CA GLY A 21 -14.68 6.39 9.06
C GLY A 21 -13.75 6.72 7.89
N LEU A 22 -12.59 6.09 7.81
CA LEU A 22 -11.66 6.28 6.68
C LEU A 22 -12.14 5.48 5.47
N SER A 23 -11.73 5.92 4.29
CA SER A 23 -11.86 5.15 3.05
C SER A 23 -10.46 4.91 2.51
N TYR A 24 -9.99 3.67 2.55
CA TYR A 24 -8.71 3.33 1.91
C TYR A 24 -8.81 3.23 0.39
N ALA A 25 -10.01 3.29 -0.19
CA ALA A 25 -10.17 3.49 -1.62
C ALA A 25 -9.62 4.87 -2.08
N ASP A 26 -9.64 5.86 -1.18
CA ASP A 26 -9.11 7.21 -1.41
C ASP A 26 -7.62 7.37 -1.06
N LEU A 27 -6.99 6.32 -0.50
CA LEU A 27 -5.57 6.33 -0.15
C LEU A 27 -4.71 6.35 -1.41
N GLU A 28 -3.88 7.39 -1.52
CA GLU A 28 -3.01 7.64 -2.69
C GLU A 28 -1.54 7.34 -2.38
N HIS A 29 -1.09 7.55 -1.14
CA HIS A 29 0.32 7.39 -0.76
C HIS A 29 0.46 6.62 0.56
N LEU A 30 1.17 5.49 0.51
CA LEU A 30 1.49 4.64 1.65
C LEU A 30 3.00 4.48 1.81
N PHE A 31 3.53 4.85 2.96
CA PHE A 31 4.95 4.68 3.30
C PHE A 31 5.11 3.47 4.21
N ILE A 32 5.98 2.52 3.84
CA ILE A 32 6.28 1.33 4.65
C ILE A 32 7.65 1.51 5.29
N THR A 33 7.69 1.54 6.62
CA THR A 33 8.94 1.70 7.37
C THR A 33 9.78 0.43 7.35
N HIS A 34 9.16 -0.72 7.59
CA HIS A 34 9.81 -2.03 7.52
C HIS A 34 8.77 -3.17 7.40
N THR A 35 9.26 -4.41 7.27
CA THR A 35 8.46 -5.55 6.82
C THR A 35 7.92 -6.44 7.93
N HIS A 36 7.82 -5.99 9.19
CA HIS A 36 7.12 -6.76 10.21
C HIS A 36 5.60 -6.67 10.04
N HIS A 37 4.85 -7.63 10.59
CA HIS A 37 3.40 -7.75 10.36
C HIS A 37 2.58 -6.64 11.03
N ASP A 38 3.10 -6.07 12.12
CA ASP A 38 2.57 -4.92 12.83
C ASP A 38 2.86 -3.58 12.12
N HIS A 39 3.58 -3.60 10.99
CA HIS A 39 3.82 -2.44 10.15
C HIS A 39 3.36 -2.64 8.70
N PHE A 40 3.44 -3.86 8.19
CA PHE A 40 3.09 -4.15 6.81
C PHE A 40 2.32 -5.47 6.71
N TYR A 41 1.06 -5.38 6.33
CA TYR A 41 0.17 -6.50 6.10
C TYR A 41 -0.36 -6.45 4.65
N PRO A 42 0.44 -6.91 3.67
CA PRO A 42 0.15 -6.74 2.24
C PRO A 42 -1.11 -7.47 1.76
N LEU A 43 -1.58 -8.51 2.48
CA LEU A 43 -2.74 -9.30 2.08
C LEU A 43 -3.97 -8.41 1.87
N ASP A 44 -4.23 -7.50 2.80
CA ASP A 44 -5.34 -6.55 2.70
C ASP A 44 -5.21 -5.61 1.49
N LEU A 45 -3.99 -5.25 1.11
CA LEU A 45 -3.75 -4.41 -0.07
C LEU A 45 -4.01 -5.19 -1.37
N THR A 46 -3.84 -6.51 -1.38
CA THR A 46 -4.21 -7.34 -2.54
C THR A 46 -5.72 -7.42 -2.76
N LEU A 47 -6.54 -7.10 -1.75
CA LEU A 47 -8.00 -7.03 -1.88
C LEU A 47 -8.45 -5.85 -2.75
N ARG A 48 -7.54 -4.93 -3.11
CA ARG A 48 -7.78 -3.90 -4.12
C ARG A 48 -7.88 -4.46 -5.54
N TRP A 49 -7.58 -5.74 -5.73
CA TRP A 49 -7.76 -6.39 -7.02
C TRP A 49 -9.19 -6.22 -7.51
N GLY A 50 -9.34 -5.79 -8.76
CA GLY A 50 -10.64 -5.58 -9.40
C GLY A 50 -11.67 -6.73 -9.34
N GLY A 51 -11.28 -7.96 -8.96
CA GLY A 51 -12.22 -9.06 -8.74
C GLY A 51 -13.00 -8.95 -7.43
N TYR A 52 -12.48 -8.20 -6.45
CA TYR A 52 -13.11 -7.98 -5.14
C TYR A 52 -13.78 -6.61 -5.03
N VAL A 53 -13.30 -5.62 -5.77
CA VAL A 53 -13.85 -4.26 -5.76
C VAL A 53 -15.21 -4.24 -6.47
N ARG A 54 -16.25 -3.78 -5.76
CA ARG A 54 -17.57 -3.47 -6.34
C ARG A 54 -17.83 -1.97 -6.25
N GLY A 55 -18.27 -1.35 -7.34
CA GLY A 55 -18.58 0.08 -7.40
C GLY A 55 -17.37 0.91 -7.84
N ASP A 56 -17.08 1.99 -7.12
CA ASP A 56 -16.03 2.94 -7.51
C ASP A 56 -14.65 2.29 -7.50
N ILE A 57 -13.93 2.51 -8.58
CA ILE A 57 -12.57 2.01 -8.75
C ILE A 57 -11.66 2.80 -7.80
N PRO A 58 -10.90 2.13 -6.91
CA PRO A 58 -10.04 2.83 -5.97
C PRO A 58 -8.98 3.65 -6.71
N LYS A 59 -8.53 4.75 -6.09
CA LYS A 59 -7.41 5.53 -6.64
C LYS A 59 -6.17 4.64 -6.77
N GLU A 60 -5.27 5.03 -7.67
CA GLU A 60 -3.97 4.38 -7.71
C GLU A 60 -3.24 4.63 -6.39
N LEU A 61 -2.74 3.55 -5.78
CA LEU A 61 -2.01 3.61 -4.52
C LEU A 61 -0.52 3.53 -4.81
N HIS A 62 0.20 4.62 -4.54
CA HIS A 62 1.65 4.63 -4.55
C HIS A 62 2.17 4.14 -3.20
N ILE A 63 2.85 2.99 -3.21
CA ILE A 63 3.55 2.47 -2.04
C ILE A 63 5.02 2.86 -2.15
N TYR A 64 5.60 3.33 -1.06
CA TYR A 64 7.02 3.67 -0.94
C TYR A 64 7.63 2.82 0.16
N GLY A 65 8.66 2.04 -0.16
CA GLY A 65 9.30 1.17 0.81
C GLY A 65 10.58 0.53 0.26
N SER A 66 11.24 -0.28 1.08
CA SER A 66 12.47 -0.96 0.68
C SER A 66 12.21 -2.07 -0.35
N GLN A 67 13.29 -2.56 -0.97
CA GLN A 67 13.25 -3.72 -1.86
C GLN A 67 12.61 -4.95 -1.18
N ALA A 68 12.84 -5.13 0.13
CA ALA A 68 12.24 -6.23 0.89
C ALA A 68 10.71 -6.08 1.01
N ALA A 69 10.21 -4.85 1.18
CA ALA A 69 8.78 -4.59 1.20
C ALA A 69 8.14 -4.84 -0.18
N TYR A 70 8.83 -4.47 -1.26
CA TYR A 70 8.37 -4.76 -2.62
C TYR A 70 8.28 -6.27 -2.88
N GLN A 71 9.33 -7.02 -2.54
CA GLN A 71 9.33 -8.48 -2.70
C GLN A 71 8.20 -9.14 -1.89
N ARG A 72 8.00 -8.71 -0.63
CA ARG A 72 6.92 -9.23 0.22
C ARG A 72 5.52 -8.93 -0.35
N MET A 73 5.33 -7.76 -0.99
CA MET A 73 4.10 -7.44 -1.70
C MET A 73 3.85 -8.39 -2.87
N LEU A 74 4.86 -8.61 -3.72
CA LEU A 74 4.77 -9.53 -4.87
C LEU A 74 4.52 -10.97 -4.45
N ASP A 75 5.21 -11.45 -3.42
CA ASP A 75 5.05 -12.81 -2.92
C ASP A 75 3.64 -13.03 -2.38
N THR A 76 3.09 -12.04 -1.66
CA THR A 76 1.72 -12.09 -1.17
C THR A 76 0.71 -12.09 -2.31
N LEU A 77 0.89 -11.23 -3.31
CA LEU A 77 0.02 -11.21 -4.50
C LEU A 77 -0.03 -12.59 -5.18
N ARG A 78 1.13 -13.19 -5.43
CA ARG A 78 1.25 -14.50 -6.10
C ARG A 78 0.71 -15.65 -5.25
N MET A 79 0.84 -15.56 -3.92
CA MET A 79 0.34 -16.58 -3.01
C MET A 79 -1.18 -16.65 -2.96
N TYR A 80 -1.87 -15.51 -3.03
CA TYR A 80 -3.32 -15.45 -2.83
C TYR A 80 -4.12 -15.35 -4.12
N HIS A 81 -3.47 -15.09 -5.25
CA HIS A 81 -4.16 -14.91 -6.52
C HIS A 81 -3.41 -15.54 -7.69
N GLU A 82 -3.83 -16.73 -8.10
CA GLU A 82 -3.16 -17.54 -9.13
C GLU A 82 -3.06 -16.84 -10.50
N ALA A 83 -4.04 -15.99 -10.83
CA ALA A 83 -4.08 -15.27 -12.10
C ALA A 83 -3.27 -13.96 -12.10
N ALA A 84 -2.46 -13.71 -11.06
CA ALA A 84 -1.78 -12.44 -10.87
C ALA A 84 -0.57 -12.31 -11.78
N ARG A 85 -0.45 -11.17 -12.44
CA ARG A 85 0.70 -10.82 -13.28
C ARG A 85 1.58 -9.81 -12.58
N ASP A 86 0.95 -8.77 -12.05
CA ASP A 86 1.61 -7.59 -11.50
C ASP A 86 0.67 -6.84 -10.54
N LEU A 87 1.19 -5.78 -9.95
CA LEU A 87 0.47 -4.94 -8.99
C LEU A 87 -0.54 -3.99 -9.65
N ASP A 88 -0.52 -3.82 -10.98
CA ASP A 88 -1.45 -2.95 -11.70
C ASP A 88 -2.89 -3.48 -11.57
N GLN A 89 -3.05 -4.80 -11.45
CA GLN A 89 -4.35 -5.44 -11.19
C GLN A 89 -4.96 -5.01 -9.83
N CYS A 90 -4.12 -4.60 -8.88
CA CYS A 90 -4.51 -4.02 -7.59
C CYS A 90 -4.47 -2.48 -7.60
N ARG A 91 -4.15 -1.86 -8.74
CA ARG A 91 -3.89 -0.42 -8.89
C ARG A 91 -2.85 0.08 -7.89
N ILE A 92 -1.75 -0.66 -7.78
CA ILE A 92 -0.65 -0.34 -6.89
C ILE A 92 0.60 -0.06 -7.72
N ALA A 93 1.16 1.14 -7.56
CA ALA A 93 2.48 1.48 -8.04
C ALA A 93 3.47 1.39 -6.88
N PHE A 94 4.35 0.40 -6.88
CA PHE A 94 5.35 0.24 -5.84
C PHE A 94 6.65 0.96 -6.22
N ASN A 95 7.09 1.89 -5.38
CA ASN A 95 8.29 2.68 -5.55
C ASN A 95 9.31 2.20 -4.52
N VAL A 96 10.35 1.52 -4.99
CA VAL A 96 11.49 1.18 -4.14
C VAL A 96 12.26 2.47 -3.87
N ILE A 97 12.46 2.78 -2.59
CA ILE A 97 13.16 3.98 -2.13
C ILE A 97 14.43 3.59 -1.38
N GLU A 98 15.45 4.45 -1.48
CA GLU A 98 16.72 4.29 -0.79
C GLU A 98 16.81 5.25 0.41
N PRO A 99 17.43 4.83 1.53
CA PRO A 99 17.66 5.71 2.68
C PRO A 99 18.45 6.96 2.28
N PHE A 100 18.09 8.10 2.86
CA PHE A 100 18.72 9.41 2.65
C PHE A 100 18.58 10.00 1.24
N GLU A 101 17.81 9.36 0.34
CA GLU A 101 17.47 9.91 -0.96
C GLU A 101 16.06 10.53 -0.93
N ARG A 102 15.99 11.84 -1.17
CA ARG A 102 14.70 12.55 -1.20
C ARG A 102 13.87 12.14 -2.40
N PHE A 103 12.56 12.03 -2.19
CA PHE A 103 11.59 11.81 -3.25
C PHE A 103 10.30 12.58 -3.00
N ARG A 104 9.48 12.70 -4.04
CA ARG A 104 8.20 13.39 -3.97
C ARG A 104 7.03 12.41 -3.92
N ALA A 105 6.16 12.59 -2.93
CA ALA A 105 4.91 11.86 -2.79
C ALA A 105 3.73 12.86 -2.82
N GLY A 106 3.21 13.11 -4.02
CA GLY A 106 2.23 14.17 -4.24
C GLY A 106 2.79 15.54 -3.87
N GLU A 107 2.25 16.13 -2.80
CA GLU A 107 2.67 17.43 -2.27
C GLU A 107 3.83 17.35 -1.27
N LEU A 108 4.18 16.16 -0.78
CA LEU A 108 5.24 15.97 0.21
C LEU A 108 6.61 15.81 -0.43
N ASP A 109 7.61 16.50 0.12
CA ASP A 109 9.03 16.20 -0.06
C ASP A 109 9.48 15.33 1.11
N VAL A 110 9.83 14.08 0.83
CA VAL A 110 10.04 13.03 1.83
C VAL A 110 11.52 12.65 1.90
N MET A 111 12.06 12.63 3.12
CA MET A 111 13.39 12.10 3.41
C MET A 111 13.24 10.77 4.19
N PRO A 112 13.48 9.61 3.57
CA PRO A 112 13.62 8.36 4.29
C PRO A 112 14.93 8.37 5.09
N ILE A 113 14.89 7.87 6.34
CA ILE A 113 16.02 7.81 7.26
C ILE A 113 16.29 6.37 7.70
#